data_AF-A0A2H0QLC4-F1
#
_entry.id   AF-A0A2H0QLC4-F1
#
_cell.length_a   1.000
_cell.length_b   1.000
_cell.length_c   1.000
_cell.angle_alpha   90.00
_cell.angle_beta   90.00
_cell.angle_gamma   90.00
#
_symmetry.space_group_name_H-M   'P 1'
#
loop_
_entity.id
_entity.type
_entity.pdbx_description
1 polymer ?
#
loop_
_entity_poly.entity_id
_entity_poly.type
_entity_poly.pdbx_seq_one_letter_code
_entity_poly.pdbx_strand_id
1 'polypeptide(L)'
;MKKVLYISLLISSSSMAIEPMEYAKKPDITTKSEVVGDMIYFNMGFKDLNGEYQEWIWNDDYRKLSEKSRHFGLPIRDPNDLKFYDSELPSALYQHHPELGVIPDYSALVSFYYDSVTPLYNSWNTYVTKHGLDERQSLELLLRFFQDYPYGVPPDVIDNRLVKGLFVPPLALQNGWADCDSKSLFMATVLAHSSVFKNKVAMILVPGHAFLGIEIRSQVYDEKYEYRNRYFVVAEPTGLSRTPLGRKNSPYSRLIGIVPISSSISSEPSTGTSAPTLAKELTNKDCPDGGLLLDYFSKLENARIQMCGIRVNGQFVKHGPEVRYNDQGQVISKSIFKNGTKL
;
A
#
# COMPACT_ATOMS: atom_id res chain seq x y z
N MET A 1 -12.48 -54.45 12.06
CA MET A 1 -11.41 -53.60 11.48
C MET A 1 -12.04 -52.30 10.99
N LYS A 2 -11.85 -51.18 11.71
CA LYS A 2 -12.36 -49.86 11.29
C LYS A 2 -11.32 -49.22 10.37
N LYS A 3 -11.66 -48.99 9.09
CA LYS A 3 -10.85 -48.19 8.16
C LYS A 3 -10.99 -46.72 8.55
N VAL A 4 -9.89 -46.10 8.99
CA VAL A 4 -9.79 -44.65 9.15
C VAL A 4 -9.56 -44.06 7.76
N LEU A 5 -10.52 -43.28 7.29
CA LEU A 5 -10.42 -42.54 6.05
C LEU A 5 -9.64 -41.24 6.34
N TYR A 6 -8.37 -41.19 5.95
CA TYR A 6 -7.61 -39.95 5.96
C TYR A 6 -8.12 -39.08 4.82
N ILE A 7 -8.89 -38.04 5.15
CA ILE A 7 -9.21 -36.96 4.22
C ILE A 7 -7.99 -36.03 4.24
N SER A 8 -7.08 -36.23 3.28
CA SER A 8 -6.07 -35.24 2.94
C SER A 8 -6.78 -34.04 2.31
N LEU A 9 -6.96 -32.99 3.11
CA LEU A 9 -7.43 -31.70 2.63
C LEU A 9 -6.32 -31.10 1.75
N LEU A 10 -6.41 -31.33 0.43
CA LEU A 10 -5.65 -30.59 -0.55
C LEU A 10 -6.19 -29.15 -0.56
N ILE A 11 -5.54 -28.27 0.20
CA ILE A 11 -5.74 -26.83 0.08
C ILE A 11 -5.13 -26.43 -1.26
N SER A 12 -5.97 -26.28 -2.29
CA SER A 12 -5.56 -25.66 -3.55
C SER A 12 -5.34 -24.17 -3.31
N SER A 13 -4.10 -23.80 -2.98
CA SER A 13 -3.63 -22.42 -2.97
C SER A 13 -3.38 -21.96 -4.40
N SER A 14 -4.45 -21.64 -5.12
CA SER A 14 -4.37 -21.01 -6.44
C SER A 14 -4.90 -19.59 -6.38
N SER A 15 -4.18 -18.72 -5.68
CA SER A 15 -3.89 -17.41 -6.27
C SER A 15 -2.56 -17.59 -6.97
N MET A 16 -2.50 -17.49 -8.30
CA MET A 16 -1.20 -17.44 -8.99
C MET A 16 -0.48 -16.19 -8.50
N ALA A 17 0.44 -16.35 -7.56
CA ALA A 17 1.38 -15.29 -7.22
C ALA A 17 2.18 -15.00 -8.49
N ILE A 18 2.34 -13.73 -8.85
CA ILE A 18 3.13 -13.36 -10.02
C ILE A 18 4.58 -13.68 -9.67
N GLU A 19 5.26 -14.43 -10.53
CA GLU A 19 6.67 -14.72 -10.36
C GLU A 19 7.52 -13.56 -10.88
N PRO A 20 8.45 -13.02 -10.08
CA PRO A 20 9.34 -11.95 -10.50
C PRO A 20 10.42 -12.46 -11.46
N MET A 21 10.81 -11.64 -12.45
CA MET A 21 11.91 -11.97 -13.38
C MET A 21 13.28 -11.98 -12.71
N GLU A 22 13.46 -11.11 -11.73
CA GLU A 22 14.60 -11.06 -10.82
C GLU A 22 14.07 -10.86 -9.40
N TYR A 23 14.71 -11.44 -8.38
CA TYR A 23 14.25 -11.31 -7.01
C TYR A 23 15.40 -11.17 -6.03
N ALA A 24 15.28 -10.20 -5.12
CA ALA A 24 16.20 -10.02 -4.01
C ALA A 24 15.47 -9.63 -2.74
N LYS A 25 15.73 -10.34 -1.64
CA LYS A 25 15.17 -10.09 -0.33
C LYS A 25 16.25 -10.22 0.74
N LYS A 26 16.22 -9.34 1.73
CA LYS A 26 17.07 -9.44 2.92
C LYS A 26 16.59 -10.61 3.80
N PRO A 27 17.48 -11.54 4.19
CA PRO A 27 17.07 -12.75 4.92
C PRO A 27 16.53 -12.46 6.33
N ASP A 28 16.91 -11.33 6.92
CA ASP A 28 16.49 -10.89 8.25
C ASP A 28 15.20 -10.05 8.24
N ILE A 29 14.55 -9.89 7.09
CA ILE A 29 13.33 -9.09 6.94
C ILE A 29 12.11 -9.98 6.66
N THR A 30 11.08 -9.86 7.51
CA THR A 30 9.78 -10.51 7.25
C THR A 30 9.02 -9.74 6.18
N THR A 31 8.42 -10.47 5.25
CA THR A 31 7.48 -9.91 4.27
C THR A 31 6.51 -11.02 3.96
N LYS A 32 5.27 -10.88 4.41
CA LYS A 32 4.22 -11.88 4.24
C LYS A 32 2.92 -11.21 3.86
N SER A 33 2.29 -11.73 2.81
CA SER A 33 0.93 -11.42 2.40
C SER A 33 0.12 -12.71 2.41
N GLU A 34 -1.00 -12.76 3.12
CA GLU A 34 -1.81 -13.97 3.27
C GLU A 34 -3.29 -13.66 3.10
N VAL A 35 -3.96 -14.38 2.20
CA VAL A 35 -5.40 -14.25 1.97
C VAL A 35 -6.14 -15.21 2.88
N VAL A 36 -7.07 -14.70 3.69
CA VAL A 36 -7.95 -15.49 4.56
C VAL A 36 -9.39 -15.02 4.36
N GLY A 37 -10.18 -15.85 3.67
CA GLY A 37 -11.52 -15.46 3.24
C GLY A 37 -11.47 -14.30 2.25
N ASP A 38 -12.18 -13.22 2.57
CA ASP A 38 -12.24 -12.01 1.74
C ASP A 38 -11.17 -10.95 2.09
N MET A 39 -10.32 -11.24 3.06
CA MET A 39 -9.30 -10.30 3.55
C MET A 39 -7.91 -10.76 3.14
N ILE A 40 -7.03 -9.80 2.92
CA ILE A 40 -5.59 -10.03 2.79
C ILE A 40 -4.87 -9.36 3.98
N TYR A 41 -3.96 -10.10 4.60
CA TYR A 41 -3.19 -9.68 5.77
C TYR A 41 -1.74 -9.47 5.36
N PHE A 42 -1.18 -8.35 5.79
CA PHE A 42 0.19 -7.95 5.52
C PHE A 42 0.99 -7.95 6.82
N ASN A 43 2.15 -8.60 6.83
CA ASN A 43 3.18 -8.42 7.84
C ASN A 43 4.48 -8.00 7.13
N MET A 44 4.85 -6.74 7.32
CA MET A 44 5.98 -6.11 6.65
C MET A 44 7.00 -5.64 7.67
N GLY A 45 8.14 -6.33 7.71
CA GLY A 45 9.29 -6.00 8.53
C GLY A 45 10.23 -5.02 7.85
N PHE A 46 10.95 -4.23 8.66
CA PHE A 46 12.03 -3.34 8.20
C PHE A 46 12.90 -2.93 9.40
N LYS A 47 14.07 -2.35 9.15
CA LYS A 47 14.86 -1.69 10.21
C LYS A 47 14.68 -0.18 10.17
N ASP A 48 14.42 0.41 11.33
CA ASP A 48 14.21 1.85 11.46
C ASP A 48 15.52 2.67 11.41
N LEU A 49 15.44 3.95 11.78
CA LEU A 49 16.57 4.88 11.76
C LEU A 49 17.69 4.49 12.73
N ASN A 50 17.38 3.76 13.80
CA ASN A 50 18.35 3.25 14.77
C ASN A 50 18.85 1.85 14.40
N GLY A 51 18.33 1.25 13.33
CA GLY A 51 18.59 -0.12 12.95
C GLY A 51 17.81 -1.15 13.77
N GLU A 52 16.82 -0.71 14.56
CA GLU A 52 15.95 -1.61 15.31
C GLU A 52 14.91 -2.22 14.37
N TYR A 53 14.62 -3.50 14.56
CA TYR A 53 13.64 -4.21 13.75
C TYR A 53 12.22 -3.81 14.14
N GLN A 54 11.42 -3.42 13.15
CA GLN A 54 10.03 -3.02 13.28
C GLN A 54 9.17 -3.89 12.37
N GLU A 55 7.92 -4.12 12.77
CA GLU A 55 6.91 -4.77 11.93
C GLU A 55 5.67 -3.89 11.85
N TRP A 56 5.21 -3.64 10.62
CA TRP A 56 3.91 -3.05 10.36
C TRP A 56 2.96 -4.13 9.86
N ILE A 57 1.83 -4.25 10.56
CA ILE A 57 0.82 -5.26 10.31
C ILE A 57 -0.51 -4.57 10.07
N TRP A 58 -1.16 -4.91 8.95
CA TRP A 58 -2.49 -4.43 8.62
C TRP A 58 -3.21 -5.44 7.73
N ASN A 59 -4.46 -5.14 7.39
CA ASN A 59 -5.25 -5.93 6.45
C ASN A 59 -6.05 -5.00 5.53
N ASP A 60 -6.53 -5.55 4.42
CA ASP A 60 -7.44 -4.89 3.48
C ASP A 60 -8.38 -5.92 2.85
N ASP A 61 -9.40 -5.45 2.16
CA ASP A 61 -10.30 -6.28 1.37
C ASP A 61 -9.56 -6.79 0.11
N TYR A 62 -9.41 -8.12 0.02
CA TYR A 62 -8.69 -8.76 -1.07
C TYR A 62 -9.38 -8.57 -2.42
N ARG A 63 -10.73 -8.58 -2.44
CA ARG A 63 -11.50 -8.42 -3.69
C ARG A 63 -11.36 -6.98 -4.20
N LYS A 64 -11.49 -5.99 -3.33
CA LYS A 64 -11.25 -4.57 -3.62
C LYS A 64 -9.85 -4.34 -4.20
N LEU A 65 -8.80 -4.88 -3.55
CA LEU A 65 -7.43 -4.72 -4.05
C LEU A 65 -7.24 -5.42 -5.40
N SER A 66 -7.75 -6.64 -5.55
CA SER A 66 -7.66 -7.40 -6.82
C SER A 66 -8.39 -6.71 -7.97
N GLU A 67 -9.57 -6.16 -7.74
CA GLU A 67 -10.33 -5.41 -8.75
C GLU A 67 -9.58 -4.14 -9.17
N LYS A 68 -9.03 -3.40 -8.20
CA LYS A 68 -8.20 -2.22 -8.49
C LYS A 68 -6.92 -2.58 -9.26
N SER A 69 -6.27 -3.70 -8.94
CA SER A 69 -5.08 -4.18 -9.66
C SER A 69 -5.35 -4.38 -11.16
N ARG A 70 -6.53 -4.91 -11.52
CA ARG A 70 -6.92 -5.19 -12.91
C ARG A 70 -7.23 -3.96 -13.76
N HIS A 71 -7.31 -2.78 -13.15
CA HIS A 71 -7.58 -1.54 -13.89
C HIS A 71 -6.35 -1.02 -14.64
N PHE A 72 -5.15 -1.29 -14.12
CA PHE A 72 -3.90 -0.83 -14.71
C PHE A 72 -3.48 -1.65 -15.93
N GLY A 73 -2.83 -0.99 -16.89
CA GLY A 73 -2.24 -1.65 -18.06
C GLY A 73 -3.10 -1.53 -19.31
N LEU A 74 -2.45 -1.49 -20.47
CA LEU A 74 -3.12 -1.39 -21.76
C LEU A 74 -3.69 -2.75 -22.16
N PRO A 75 -4.97 -2.85 -22.55
CA PRO A 75 -5.55 -4.13 -22.96
C PRO A 75 -4.87 -4.66 -24.23
N ILE A 76 -4.40 -5.90 -24.19
CA ILE A 76 -3.80 -6.56 -25.35
C ILE A 76 -4.91 -7.25 -26.14
N ARG A 77 -5.15 -6.78 -27.38
CA ARG A 77 -6.15 -7.40 -28.28
C ARG A 77 -5.58 -8.57 -29.05
N ASP A 78 -4.34 -8.44 -29.51
CA ASP A 78 -3.58 -9.49 -30.17
C ASP A 78 -2.17 -9.56 -29.55
N PRO A 79 -1.80 -10.68 -28.90
CA PRO A 79 -0.45 -10.86 -28.36
C PRO A 79 0.67 -10.79 -29.41
N ASN A 80 0.36 -11.02 -30.69
CA ASN A 80 1.33 -10.93 -31.79
C ASN A 80 1.42 -9.51 -32.38
N ASP A 81 0.51 -8.61 -32.03
CA ASP A 81 0.43 -7.23 -32.53
C ASP A 81 0.06 -6.29 -31.36
N LEU A 82 1.08 -5.85 -30.61
CA LEU A 82 0.94 -4.96 -29.43
C LEU A 82 0.59 -3.51 -29.82
N LYS A 83 -0.47 -3.34 -30.61
CA LYS A 83 -1.06 -2.03 -30.91
C LYS A 83 -2.00 -1.60 -29.79
N PHE A 84 -1.85 -0.35 -29.39
CA PHE A 84 -2.78 0.36 -28.52
C PHE A 84 -3.21 1.66 -29.20
N TYR A 85 -4.35 2.18 -28.79
CA TYR A 85 -4.91 3.42 -29.31
C TYR A 85 -4.76 4.54 -28.29
N ASP A 86 -4.52 5.77 -28.76
CA ASP A 86 -4.39 6.94 -27.88
C ASP A 86 -5.60 7.13 -26.95
N SER A 87 -6.80 6.75 -27.42
CA SER A 87 -8.03 6.78 -26.63
C SER A 87 -8.03 5.83 -25.43
N GLU A 88 -7.19 4.79 -25.43
CA GLU A 88 -7.12 3.81 -24.35
C GLU A 88 -6.22 4.27 -23.20
N LEU A 89 -5.26 5.16 -23.47
CA LEU A 89 -4.22 5.56 -22.50
C LEU A 89 -4.81 6.05 -21.17
N PRO A 90 -5.77 6.99 -21.14
CA PRO A 90 -6.27 7.52 -19.86
C PRO A 90 -6.93 6.44 -19.00
N SER A 91 -7.73 5.56 -19.62
CA SER A 91 -8.41 4.46 -18.94
C SER A 91 -7.46 3.36 -18.44
N ALA A 92 -6.29 3.25 -19.05
CA ALA A 92 -5.23 2.34 -18.64
C ALA A 92 -4.24 2.98 -17.64
N LEU A 93 -4.44 4.24 -17.27
CA LEU A 93 -3.56 5.07 -16.44
C LEU A 93 -2.18 5.30 -17.08
N TYR A 94 -2.18 5.54 -18.39
CA TYR A 94 -1.03 5.96 -19.20
C TYR A 94 -1.28 7.34 -19.80
N GLN A 95 -0.19 8.01 -20.19
CA GLN A 95 -0.23 9.29 -20.88
C GLN A 95 0.89 9.42 -21.91
N HIS A 96 0.73 10.39 -22.81
CA HIS A 96 1.81 10.86 -23.67
C HIS A 96 2.75 11.78 -22.89
N HIS A 97 4.04 11.49 -22.98
CA HIS A 97 5.11 12.36 -22.53
C HIS A 97 5.85 12.91 -23.76
N PRO A 98 6.07 14.23 -23.85
CA PRO A 98 6.66 14.87 -25.04
C PRO A 98 8.01 14.27 -25.46
N GLU A 99 8.82 13.84 -24.48
CA GLU A 99 10.17 13.35 -24.72
C GLU A 99 10.29 11.82 -24.61
N LEU A 100 9.33 11.15 -23.96
CA LEU A 100 9.44 9.74 -23.55
C LEU A 100 8.39 8.84 -24.21
N GLY A 101 7.52 9.41 -25.03
CA GLY A 101 6.40 8.69 -25.63
C GLY A 101 5.39 8.28 -24.56
N VAL A 102 4.84 7.07 -24.68
CA VAL A 102 3.79 6.58 -23.77
C VAL A 102 4.39 6.04 -22.48
N ILE A 103 4.10 6.72 -21.37
CA ILE A 103 4.56 6.40 -20.02
C ILE A 103 3.36 6.23 -19.07
N PRO A 104 3.54 5.58 -17.91
CA PRO A 104 2.55 5.59 -16.85
C PRO A 104 2.20 7.02 -16.42
N ASP A 105 0.92 7.32 -16.25
CA ASP A 105 0.48 8.60 -15.68
C ASP A 105 0.58 8.50 -14.16
N TYR A 106 1.75 8.83 -13.61
CA TYR A 106 2.00 8.75 -12.18
C TYR A 106 1.04 9.62 -11.34
N SER A 107 0.51 10.72 -11.89
CA SER A 107 -0.46 11.55 -11.17
C SER A 107 -1.83 10.86 -11.10
N ALA A 108 -2.29 10.28 -12.21
CA ALA A 108 -3.52 9.48 -12.24
C ALA A 108 -3.39 8.22 -11.38
N LEU A 109 -2.24 7.54 -11.43
CA LEU A 109 -1.94 6.35 -10.63
C LEU A 109 -2.00 6.65 -9.13
N VAL A 110 -1.29 7.70 -8.66
CA VAL A 110 -1.33 8.09 -7.25
C VAL A 110 -2.76 8.44 -6.81
N SER A 111 -3.53 9.09 -7.67
CA SER A 111 -4.91 9.49 -7.35
C SER A 111 -5.85 8.27 -7.30
N PHE A 112 -5.73 7.34 -8.25
CA PHE A 112 -6.57 6.13 -8.33
C PHE A 112 -6.28 5.12 -7.20
N TYR A 113 -5.00 4.95 -6.87
CA TYR A 113 -4.54 3.99 -5.87
C TYR A 113 -4.36 4.58 -4.46
N TYR A 114 -4.70 5.85 -4.26
CA TYR A 114 -4.58 6.55 -2.98
C TYR A 114 -5.13 5.73 -1.80
N ASP A 115 -6.36 5.22 -1.91
CA ASP A 115 -7.02 4.47 -0.83
C ASP A 115 -6.47 3.07 -0.59
N SER A 116 -5.68 2.54 -1.52
CA SER A 116 -5.09 1.19 -1.40
C SER A 116 -3.90 1.17 -0.45
N VAL A 117 -3.38 2.34 -0.07
CA VAL A 117 -2.20 2.46 0.80
C VAL A 117 -2.50 3.19 2.12
N THR A 118 -3.75 3.59 2.35
CA THR A 118 -4.18 4.27 3.58
C THR A 118 -3.78 3.52 4.85
N PRO A 119 -3.93 2.18 4.95
CA PRO A 119 -3.49 1.46 6.15
C PRO A 119 -1.98 1.59 6.41
N LEU A 120 -1.16 1.52 5.35
CA LEU A 120 0.29 1.70 5.46
C LEU A 120 0.66 3.13 5.86
N TYR A 121 -0.01 4.14 5.28
CA TYR A 121 0.15 5.53 5.70
C TYR A 121 -0.17 5.70 7.19
N ASN A 122 -1.25 5.09 7.69
CA ASN A 122 -1.61 5.15 9.10
C ASN A 122 -0.55 4.53 10.01
N SER A 123 0.04 3.39 9.63
CA SER A 123 1.15 2.77 10.36
C SER A 123 2.37 3.69 10.42
N TRP A 124 2.78 4.25 9.28
CA TRP A 124 3.89 5.20 9.21
C TRP A 124 3.64 6.46 10.03
N ASN A 125 2.50 7.12 9.85
CA ASN A 125 2.15 8.36 10.55
C ASN A 125 2.02 8.16 12.07
N THR A 126 1.50 7.00 12.50
CA THR A 126 1.45 6.63 13.93
C THR A 126 2.85 6.50 14.51
N TYR A 127 3.77 5.84 13.80
CA TYR A 127 5.16 5.73 14.24
C TYR A 127 5.84 7.11 14.30
N VAL A 128 5.73 7.91 13.24
CA VAL A 128 6.30 9.27 13.16
C VAL A 128 5.82 10.12 14.33
N THR A 129 4.51 10.11 14.60
CA THR A 129 3.91 10.89 15.70
C THR A 129 4.37 10.39 17.06
N LYS A 130 4.36 9.07 17.28
CA LYS A 130 4.76 8.46 18.55
C LYS A 130 6.22 8.76 18.90
N HIS A 131 7.10 8.78 17.91
CA HIS A 131 8.54 8.97 18.08
C HIS A 131 8.99 10.42 17.87
N GLY A 132 8.06 11.34 17.55
CA GLY A 132 8.36 12.77 17.38
C GLY A 132 9.34 13.06 16.25
N LEU A 133 9.27 12.29 15.15
CA LEU A 133 10.21 12.42 14.03
C LEU A 133 9.93 13.71 13.24
N ASP A 134 11.00 14.41 12.86
CA ASP A 134 10.89 15.57 11.98
C ASP A 134 10.56 15.19 10.52
N GLU A 135 10.36 16.20 9.66
CA GLU A 135 10.03 15.99 8.24
C GLU A 135 11.02 15.05 7.54
N ARG A 136 12.33 15.27 7.70
CA ARG A 136 13.36 14.46 7.03
C ARG A 136 13.46 13.06 7.64
N GLN A 137 13.42 12.95 8.96
CA GLN A 137 13.41 11.67 9.66
C GLN A 137 12.19 10.83 9.28
N SER A 138 11.02 11.46 9.11
CA SER A 138 9.80 10.78 8.67
C SER A 138 9.94 10.20 7.27
N LEU A 139 10.56 10.94 6.34
CA LEU A 139 10.86 10.48 4.98
C LEU A 139 11.89 9.36 4.97
N GLU A 140 12.96 9.50 5.75
CA GLU A 140 13.99 8.47 5.90
C GLU A 140 13.41 7.17 6.46
N LEU A 141 12.52 7.24 7.45
CA LEU A 141 11.85 6.07 8.00
C LEU A 141 11.02 5.35 6.92
N LEU A 142 10.23 6.09 6.14
CA LEU A 142 9.45 5.50 5.06
C LEU A 142 10.37 4.94 3.96
N LEU A 143 11.48 5.63 3.67
CA LEU A 143 12.49 5.16 2.73
C LEU A 143 13.11 3.83 3.19
N ARG A 144 13.42 3.69 4.49
CA ARG A 144 13.88 2.41 5.09
C ARG A 144 12.90 1.28 4.85
N PHE A 145 11.61 1.53 5.06
CA PHE A 145 10.56 0.55 4.80
C PHE A 145 10.62 0.05 3.36
N PHE A 146 10.67 0.94 2.36
CA PHE A 146 10.72 0.54 0.95
C PHE A 146 12.04 -0.09 0.52
N GLN A 147 13.16 0.29 1.13
CA GLN A 147 14.48 -0.33 0.90
C GLN A 147 14.54 -1.77 1.42
N ASP A 148 13.85 -2.07 2.51
CA ASP A 148 13.74 -3.43 3.07
C ASP A 148 12.59 -4.24 2.46
N TYR A 149 11.62 -3.59 1.81
CA TYR A 149 10.61 -4.25 0.99
C TYR A 149 11.29 -5.10 -0.12
N PRO A 150 10.89 -6.34 -0.39
CA PRO A 150 11.59 -7.18 -1.36
C PRO A 150 11.62 -6.56 -2.76
N TYR A 151 12.77 -6.68 -3.41
CA TYR A 151 12.94 -6.28 -4.80
C TYR A 151 12.50 -7.42 -5.71
N GLY A 152 11.71 -7.10 -6.73
CA GLY A 152 11.56 -7.99 -7.87
C GLY A 152 11.03 -7.29 -9.10
N VAL A 153 11.47 -7.74 -10.27
CA VAL A 153 11.14 -7.14 -11.57
C VAL A 153 9.83 -7.72 -12.11
N PRO A 154 8.77 -6.89 -12.28
CA PRO A 154 7.51 -7.34 -12.87
C PRO A 154 7.65 -7.80 -14.32
N PRO A 155 6.83 -8.75 -14.78
CA PRO A 155 6.72 -9.03 -16.20
C PRO A 155 6.10 -7.83 -16.94
N ASP A 156 6.33 -7.74 -18.25
CA ASP A 156 5.71 -6.71 -19.09
C ASP A 156 4.19 -6.88 -19.23
N VAL A 157 3.69 -8.09 -19.04
CA VAL A 157 2.28 -8.46 -19.26
C VAL A 157 1.72 -9.19 -18.03
N ILE A 158 0.54 -8.75 -17.58
CA ILE A 158 -0.24 -9.39 -16.50
C ILE A 158 -1.69 -9.45 -16.97
N ASP A 159 -2.34 -10.62 -16.87
CA ASP A 159 -3.75 -10.80 -17.21
C ASP A 159 -4.16 -10.19 -18.57
N ASN A 160 -3.34 -10.43 -19.60
CA ASN A 160 -3.54 -9.92 -20.96
C ASN A 160 -3.57 -8.38 -21.06
N ARG A 161 -2.85 -7.71 -20.15
CA ARG A 161 -2.62 -6.26 -20.16
C ARG A 161 -1.13 -5.97 -20.15
N LEU A 162 -0.72 -5.03 -20.98
CA LEU A 162 0.64 -4.51 -21.02
C LEU A 162 0.82 -3.52 -19.86
N VAL A 163 1.59 -3.94 -18.85
CA VAL A 163 1.94 -3.15 -17.65
C VAL A 163 3.35 -2.58 -17.70
N LYS A 164 4.16 -2.99 -18.69
CA LYS A 164 5.53 -2.50 -18.96
C LYS A 164 6.46 -2.52 -17.74
N GLY A 165 6.45 -3.62 -17.00
CA GLY A 165 7.33 -3.78 -15.85
C GLY A 165 6.93 -2.99 -14.60
N LEU A 166 5.77 -2.31 -14.56
CA LEU A 166 5.33 -1.56 -13.38
C LEU A 166 4.28 -2.34 -12.56
N PHE A 167 4.54 -2.50 -11.27
CA PHE A 167 3.54 -2.86 -10.27
C PHE A 167 2.93 -1.61 -9.63
N VAL A 168 1.61 -1.49 -9.74
CA VAL A 168 0.82 -0.53 -8.94
C VAL A 168 0.75 -0.96 -7.47
N PRO A 169 0.44 -0.06 -6.51
CA PRO A 169 0.52 -0.38 -5.09
C PRO A 169 -0.25 -1.64 -4.66
N PRO A 170 -1.50 -1.91 -5.14
CA PRO A 170 -2.17 -3.17 -4.86
C PRO A 170 -1.41 -4.41 -5.33
N LEU A 171 -0.82 -4.39 -6.54
CA LEU A 171 -0.02 -5.52 -7.05
C LEU A 171 1.22 -5.72 -6.21
N ALA A 172 1.93 -4.65 -5.86
CA ALA A 172 3.09 -4.72 -4.98
C ALA A 172 2.70 -5.38 -3.64
N LEU A 173 1.69 -4.85 -2.96
CA LEU A 173 1.16 -5.38 -1.69
C LEU A 173 0.81 -6.86 -1.76
N GLN A 174 0.01 -7.24 -2.76
CA GLN A 174 -0.49 -8.62 -2.91
C GLN A 174 0.66 -9.62 -3.15
N ASN A 175 1.66 -9.23 -3.95
CA ASN A 175 2.77 -10.11 -4.29
C ASN A 175 3.93 -10.04 -3.27
N GLY A 176 4.00 -8.99 -2.45
CA GLY A 176 5.03 -8.83 -1.42
C GLY A 176 6.40 -8.43 -1.98
N TRP A 177 6.45 -7.86 -3.18
CA TRP A 177 7.68 -7.39 -3.82
C TRP A 177 7.37 -6.35 -4.90
N ALA A 178 8.37 -5.55 -5.26
CA ALA A 178 8.28 -4.50 -6.29
C ALA A 178 9.68 -4.08 -6.75
N ASP A 179 9.82 -3.54 -7.96
CA ASP A 179 11.07 -2.98 -8.47
C ASP A 179 11.19 -1.46 -8.20
N CYS A 180 12.07 -0.77 -8.94
CA CYS A 180 12.50 0.59 -8.62
C CYS A 180 11.42 1.67 -8.81
N ASP A 181 10.74 1.65 -9.95
CA ASP A 181 9.67 2.59 -10.25
C ASP A 181 8.39 2.21 -9.50
N SER A 182 8.09 0.93 -9.33
CA SER A 182 6.97 0.42 -8.53
C SER A 182 7.07 0.86 -7.07
N LYS A 183 8.24 0.71 -6.44
CA LYS A 183 8.47 1.19 -5.07
C LYS A 183 8.43 2.72 -4.98
N SER A 184 8.96 3.43 -5.97
CA SER A 184 8.90 4.90 -6.01
C SER A 184 7.46 5.40 -6.11
N LEU A 185 6.64 4.80 -6.99
CA LEU A 185 5.20 5.08 -7.11
C LEU A 185 4.46 4.73 -5.82
N PHE A 186 4.76 3.58 -5.21
CA PHE A 186 4.12 3.16 -3.97
C PHE A 186 4.44 4.15 -2.84
N MET A 187 5.71 4.51 -2.66
CA MET A 187 6.12 5.54 -1.70
C MET A 187 5.45 6.90 -1.99
N ALA A 188 5.38 7.33 -3.24
CA ALA A 188 4.70 8.56 -3.64
C ALA A 188 3.21 8.53 -3.27
N THR A 189 2.56 7.37 -3.45
CA THR A 189 1.14 7.17 -3.12
C THR A 189 0.92 7.29 -1.61
N VAL A 190 1.82 6.74 -0.79
CA VAL A 190 1.77 6.89 0.68
C VAL A 190 1.96 8.36 1.08
N LEU A 191 2.97 9.02 0.51
CA LEU A 191 3.27 10.43 0.83
C LEU A 191 2.17 11.40 0.42
N ALA A 192 1.37 11.06 -0.60
CA ALA A 192 0.24 11.87 -1.03
C ALA A 192 -0.82 12.07 0.07
N HIS A 193 -0.86 11.20 1.09
CA HIS A 193 -1.76 11.33 2.25
C HIS A 193 -1.34 12.44 3.21
N SER A 194 -0.06 12.80 3.24
CA SER A 194 0.45 13.88 4.06
C SER A 194 0.26 15.21 3.35
N SER A 195 -0.43 16.16 3.97
CA SER A 195 -0.54 17.54 3.45
C SER A 195 0.82 18.23 3.29
N VAL A 196 1.83 17.78 4.03
CA VAL A 196 3.20 18.29 3.94
C VAL A 196 3.87 17.87 2.62
N PHE A 197 3.61 16.66 2.15
CA PHE A 197 4.28 16.05 0.99
C PHE A 197 3.40 15.94 -0.27
N LYS A 198 2.08 16.14 -0.13
CA LYS A 198 1.15 16.17 -1.27
C LYS A 198 1.63 17.18 -2.31
N ASN A 199 1.70 16.75 -3.57
CA ASN A 199 2.21 17.52 -4.71
C ASN A 199 3.69 17.93 -4.64
N LYS A 200 4.46 17.43 -3.67
CA LYS A 200 5.90 17.71 -3.48
C LYS A 200 6.79 16.52 -3.89
N VAL A 201 6.27 15.63 -4.73
CA VAL A 201 7.01 14.45 -5.18
C VAL A 201 7.07 14.39 -6.71
N ALA A 202 8.12 13.79 -7.25
CA ALA A 202 8.33 13.62 -8.67
C ALA A 202 9.01 12.28 -8.96
N MET A 203 8.64 11.61 -10.05
CA MET A 203 9.45 10.51 -10.55
C MET A 203 10.68 11.07 -11.25
N ILE A 204 11.87 10.58 -10.89
CA ILE A 204 13.12 10.90 -11.57
C ILE A 204 13.52 9.66 -12.37
N LEU A 205 13.48 9.78 -13.69
CA LEU A 205 13.71 8.69 -14.62
C LEU A 205 15.13 8.77 -15.18
N VAL A 206 15.84 7.65 -15.13
CA VAL A 206 17.17 7.45 -15.74
C VAL A 206 17.18 6.12 -16.51
N PRO A 207 18.17 5.83 -17.37
CA PRO A 207 18.17 4.59 -18.14
C PRO A 207 18.10 3.36 -17.23
N GLY A 208 17.06 2.54 -17.41
CA GLY A 208 16.89 1.28 -16.69
C GLY A 208 16.60 1.43 -15.19
N HIS A 209 16.29 2.62 -14.69
CA HIS A 209 16.06 2.84 -13.27
C HIS A 209 15.21 4.08 -12.97
N ALA A 210 14.55 4.10 -11.81
CA ALA A 210 13.81 5.26 -11.34
C ALA A 210 14.03 5.52 -9.85
N PHE A 211 14.00 6.80 -9.49
CA PHE A 211 14.03 7.26 -8.11
C PHE A 211 12.80 8.12 -7.82
N LEU A 212 12.51 8.31 -6.54
CA LEU A 212 11.56 9.33 -6.11
C LEU A 212 12.32 10.62 -5.77
N GLY A 213 11.88 11.74 -6.32
CA GLY A 213 12.33 13.06 -5.93
C GLY A 213 11.34 13.69 -4.96
N ILE A 214 11.82 14.32 -3.88
CA ILE A 214 10.98 14.95 -2.86
C ILE A 214 11.40 16.40 -2.64
N GLU A 215 10.47 17.32 -2.76
CA GLU A 215 10.67 18.75 -2.54
C GLU A 215 10.65 19.06 -1.04
N ILE A 216 11.83 19.02 -0.45
CA ILE A 216 12.12 19.40 0.95
C ILE A 216 13.32 20.34 0.98
N ARG A 217 13.59 20.91 2.16
CA ARG A 217 14.82 21.69 2.36
C ARG A 217 16.05 20.80 2.13
N SER A 218 16.83 21.14 1.09
CA SER A 218 18.07 20.42 0.77
C SER A 218 19.17 20.71 1.80
N GLN A 219 19.95 19.68 2.12
CA GLN A 219 21.20 19.77 2.87
C GLN A 219 22.40 19.92 1.92
N VAL A 220 23.57 20.32 2.46
CA VAL A 220 24.78 20.67 1.68
C VAL A 220 25.21 19.57 0.71
N TYR A 221 24.97 18.31 1.05
CA TYR A 221 25.43 17.16 0.26
C TYR A 221 24.29 16.34 -0.36
N ASP A 222 23.07 16.86 -0.38
CA ASP A 222 21.98 16.18 -1.07
C ASP A 222 22.18 16.23 -2.58
N GLU A 223 22.13 15.07 -3.24
CA GLU A 223 21.82 14.99 -4.65
C GLU A 223 20.36 15.41 -4.86
N LYS A 224 20.17 16.31 -5.82
CA LYS A 224 18.87 16.88 -6.15
C LYS A 224 18.76 17.19 -7.63
N TYR A 225 17.55 17.14 -8.14
CA TYR A 225 17.21 17.46 -9.52
C TYR A 225 16.32 18.70 -9.56
N GLU A 226 16.59 19.60 -10.50
CA GLU A 226 15.82 20.81 -10.69
C GLU A 226 14.79 20.63 -11.82
N TYR A 227 13.55 21.02 -11.58
CA TYR A 227 12.51 21.08 -12.61
C TYR A 227 11.62 22.29 -12.37
N ARG A 228 11.59 23.23 -13.34
CA ARG A 228 10.79 24.47 -13.27
C ARG A 228 10.97 25.24 -11.94
N ASN A 229 12.22 25.49 -11.55
CA ASN A 229 12.61 26.15 -10.30
C ASN A 229 12.23 25.42 -9.00
N ARG A 230 11.83 24.14 -9.09
CA ARG A 230 11.60 23.27 -7.93
C ARG A 230 12.78 22.31 -7.81
N TYR A 231 13.24 22.11 -6.58
CA TYR A 231 14.35 21.20 -6.28
C TYR A 231 13.81 19.95 -5.59
N PHE A 232 14.10 18.79 -6.18
CA PHE A 232 13.68 17.49 -5.67
C PHE A 232 14.91 16.73 -5.15
N VAL A 233 14.99 16.53 -3.84
CA VAL A 233 16.02 15.72 -3.19
C VAL A 233 15.75 14.25 -3.51
N VAL A 234 16.79 13.52 -3.89
CA VAL A 234 16.68 12.10 -4.30
C VAL A 234 16.34 11.21 -3.11
N ALA A 235 15.37 10.32 -3.30
CA ALA A 235 15.10 9.17 -2.45
C ALA A 235 15.22 7.90 -3.30
N GLU A 236 16.15 7.01 -2.92
CA GLU A 236 16.40 5.73 -3.58
C GLU A 236 15.68 4.61 -2.80
N PRO A 237 14.43 4.24 -3.16
CA PRO A 237 13.68 3.22 -2.43
C PRO A 237 14.16 1.79 -2.72
N THR A 238 15.20 1.64 -3.54
CA THR A 238 15.82 0.36 -3.85
C THR A 238 17.21 0.26 -3.26
N GLY A 239 17.68 -0.97 -3.13
CA GLY A 239 19.05 -1.27 -2.74
C GLY A 239 19.16 -1.76 -1.30
N LEU A 240 19.83 -2.89 -1.17
CA LEU A 240 20.14 -3.52 0.12
C LEU A 240 21.03 -2.65 1.01
N SER A 241 21.73 -1.68 0.40
CA SER A 241 22.66 -0.78 1.08
C SER A 241 21.99 0.30 1.93
N ARG A 242 20.64 0.40 1.91
CA ARG A 242 19.91 1.35 2.76
C ARG A 242 20.45 2.78 2.55
N THR A 243 20.38 3.23 1.30
CA THR A 243 20.89 4.53 0.86
C THR A 243 20.19 5.67 1.61
N PRO A 244 20.91 6.62 2.25
CA PRO A 244 20.27 7.78 2.87
C PRO A 244 19.53 8.66 1.87
N LEU A 245 18.52 9.39 2.33
CA LEU A 245 17.87 10.46 1.59
C LEU A 245 18.92 11.49 1.14
N GLY A 246 18.75 11.98 -0.09
CA GLY A 246 19.72 12.84 -0.76
C GLY A 246 20.90 12.08 -1.35
N ARG A 247 20.90 10.75 -1.35
CA ARG A 247 21.93 9.92 -1.99
C ARG A 247 21.29 8.89 -2.90
N LYS A 248 22.07 8.44 -3.88
CA LYS A 248 21.77 7.26 -4.70
C LYS A 248 22.99 6.34 -4.74
N ASN A 249 22.74 5.06 -4.90
CA ASN A 249 23.76 4.04 -5.15
C ASN A 249 23.74 3.55 -6.60
N SER A 250 22.72 3.92 -7.37
CA SER A 250 22.64 3.62 -8.80
C SER A 250 23.77 4.30 -9.59
N PRO A 251 24.49 3.57 -10.46
CA PRO A 251 25.53 4.13 -11.32
C PRO A 251 24.94 5.01 -12.45
N TYR A 252 23.63 4.96 -12.66
CA TYR A 252 22.96 5.72 -13.72
C TYR A 252 22.85 7.21 -13.34
N SER A 253 23.50 8.06 -14.13
CA SER A 253 23.55 9.52 -13.91
C SER A 253 22.86 10.32 -14.99
N ARG A 254 22.59 9.73 -16.16
CA ARG A 254 21.92 10.43 -17.26
C ARG A 254 20.44 10.59 -16.96
N LEU A 255 20.00 11.83 -16.78
CA LEU A 255 18.58 12.14 -16.64
C LEU A 255 17.84 11.87 -17.96
N ILE A 256 16.74 11.12 -17.88
CA ILE A 256 15.80 10.88 -18.97
C ILE A 256 14.58 11.80 -18.83
N GLY A 257 14.09 12.00 -17.60
CA GLY A 257 12.96 12.90 -17.36
C GLY A 257 12.67 13.09 -15.89
N ILE A 258 11.98 14.18 -15.57
CA ILE A 258 11.42 14.46 -14.25
C ILE A 258 9.93 14.63 -14.43
N VAL A 259 9.13 13.78 -13.78
CA VAL A 259 7.68 13.79 -13.87
C VAL A 259 7.09 14.16 -12.51
N PRO A 260 6.78 15.44 -12.26
CA PRO A 260 6.11 15.84 -11.03
C PRO A 260 4.76 15.16 -10.88
N ILE A 261 4.45 14.71 -9.68
CA ILE A 261 3.18 14.08 -9.35
C ILE A 261 2.29 15.13 -8.70
N SER A 262 1.16 15.41 -9.34
CA SER A 262 0.13 16.31 -8.82
C SER A 262 -1.16 15.52 -8.63
N SER A 263 -1.51 15.23 -7.38
CA SER A 263 -2.70 14.44 -7.07
C SER A 263 -3.92 15.35 -6.90
N SER A 264 -4.87 15.23 -7.81
CA SER A 264 -6.18 15.90 -7.72
C SER A 264 -7.13 15.13 -6.81
N ILE A 265 -6.65 14.78 -5.61
CA ILE A 265 -7.49 14.13 -4.60
C ILE A 265 -8.41 15.22 -4.06
N SER A 266 -9.67 15.25 -4.53
CA SER A 266 -10.70 16.09 -3.95
C SER A 266 -10.91 15.63 -2.51
N SER A 267 -10.62 16.51 -1.56
CA SER A 267 -11.05 16.34 -0.20
C SER A 267 -12.57 16.46 -0.16
N GLU A 268 -13.31 15.36 -0.28
CA GLU A 268 -14.64 15.16 0.32
C GLU A 268 -15.15 13.74 0.10
N PRO A 269 -15.49 12.98 1.16
CA PRO A 269 -16.55 12.00 1.09
C PRO A 269 -17.85 12.76 0.84
N SER A 270 -18.67 12.25 -0.09
CA SER A 270 -20.03 12.71 -0.35
C SER A 270 -20.78 13.08 0.94
N THR A 271 -21.19 14.34 1.03
CA THR A 271 -22.20 14.82 1.97
C THR A 271 -23.54 14.15 1.67
N GLY A 272 -23.71 12.95 2.21
CA GLY A 272 -25.00 12.28 2.33
C GLY A 272 -25.71 12.78 3.58
N THR A 273 -26.65 13.70 3.37
CA THR A 273 -27.89 13.93 4.13
C THR A 273 -27.88 13.71 5.64
N SER A 274 -28.04 14.80 6.38
CA SER A 274 -28.37 14.84 7.81
C SER A 274 -29.61 14.00 8.16
N ALA A 275 -29.44 12.97 8.99
CA ALA A 275 -30.48 12.30 9.77
C ALA A 275 -29.86 11.63 11.03
N PRO A 276 -30.64 11.31 12.07
CA PRO A 276 -30.45 11.73 13.46
C PRO A 276 -29.31 11.03 14.20
N THR A 277 -28.78 11.73 15.21
CA THR A 277 -27.76 11.32 16.19
C THR A 277 -27.74 9.81 16.48
N LEU A 278 -26.89 9.13 15.71
CA LEU A 278 -26.52 7.73 15.88
C LEU A 278 -25.59 7.61 17.09
N ALA A 279 -25.85 6.60 17.93
CA ALA A 279 -25.05 6.35 19.11
C ALA A 279 -23.57 6.19 18.72
N LYS A 280 -22.70 6.85 19.49
CA LYS A 280 -21.24 6.94 19.28
C LYS A 280 -20.65 5.58 18.87
N GLU A 281 -20.04 5.52 17.69
CA GLU A 281 -19.28 4.37 17.20
C GLU A 281 -18.09 4.07 18.12
N LEU A 282 -17.73 2.78 18.20
CA LEU A 282 -16.50 2.37 18.88
C LEU A 282 -15.29 2.85 18.10
N THR A 283 -14.24 3.20 18.84
CA THR A 283 -12.92 3.52 18.34
C THR A 283 -11.89 2.59 18.96
N ASN A 284 -10.68 2.55 18.43
CA ASN A 284 -9.59 1.74 19.00
C ASN A 284 -9.32 2.06 20.48
N LYS A 285 -9.63 3.28 20.95
CA LYS A 285 -9.47 3.68 22.36
C LYS A 285 -10.49 3.04 23.29
N ASP A 286 -11.59 2.55 22.75
CA ASP A 286 -12.67 1.90 23.50
C ASP A 286 -12.38 0.41 23.76
N CYS A 287 -11.33 -0.14 23.13
CA CYS A 287 -10.89 -1.52 23.35
C CYS A 287 -9.90 -1.63 24.52
N PRO A 288 -10.26 -2.35 25.60
CA PRO A 288 -9.39 -2.52 26.76
C PRO A 288 -8.24 -3.50 26.47
N ASP A 289 -7.23 -3.49 27.34
CA ASP A 289 -6.14 -4.48 27.37
C ASP A 289 -5.36 -4.61 26.05
N GLY A 290 -5.22 -3.51 25.31
CA GLY A 290 -4.57 -3.49 24.00
C GLY A 290 -5.35 -4.25 22.93
N GLY A 291 -6.65 -4.45 23.15
CA GLY A 291 -7.55 -5.13 22.24
C GLY A 291 -7.69 -4.41 20.90
N LEU A 292 -7.91 -5.22 19.86
CA LEU A 292 -8.17 -4.77 18.50
C LEU A 292 -9.66 -4.50 18.34
N LEU A 293 -10.01 -3.35 17.76
CA LEU A 293 -11.36 -3.11 17.25
C LEU A 293 -11.51 -3.82 15.91
N LEU A 294 -12.48 -4.72 15.84
CA LEU A 294 -13.00 -5.27 14.61
C LEU A 294 -14.26 -4.51 14.21
N ASP A 295 -14.37 -4.12 12.95
CA ASP A 295 -15.56 -3.50 12.37
C ASP A 295 -15.85 -4.21 11.05
N TYR A 296 -16.96 -4.93 10.96
CA TYR A 296 -17.29 -5.75 9.80
C TYR A 296 -18.79 -5.89 9.60
N PHE A 297 -19.22 -6.21 8.37
CA PHE A 297 -20.60 -6.56 8.08
C PHE A 297 -20.80 -8.08 8.09
N SER A 298 -21.68 -8.59 8.95
CA SER A 298 -22.06 -10.01 8.99
C SER A 298 -23.24 -10.25 8.06
N LYS A 299 -23.01 -10.96 6.93
CA LYS A 299 -24.09 -11.39 6.03
C LYS A 299 -25.07 -12.35 6.70
N LEU A 300 -24.58 -13.20 7.62
CA LEU A 300 -25.43 -14.14 8.37
C LEU A 300 -26.44 -13.41 9.25
N GLU A 301 -26.00 -12.29 9.84
CA GLU A 301 -26.80 -11.52 10.79
C GLU A 301 -27.43 -10.27 10.18
N ASN A 302 -27.14 -10.00 8.90
CA ASN A 302 -27.51 -8.78 8.18
C ASN A 302 -27.24 -7.50 8.99
N ALA A 303 -26.06 -7.42 9.61
CA ALA A 303 -25.72 -6.36 10.55
C ALA A 303 -24.24 -5.95 10.44
N ARG A 304 -23.95 -4.65 10.57
CA ARG A 304 -22.58 -4.18 10.85
C ARG A 304 -22.29 -4.40 12.33
N ILE A 305 -21.12 -4.94 12.65
CA ILE A 305 -20.72 -5.29 14.00
C ILE A 305 -19.38 -4.64 14.27
N GLN A 306 -19.33 -3.82 15.30
CA GLN A 306 -18.10 -3.35 15.92
C GLN A 306 -17.84 -4.15 17.20
N MET A 307 -16.67 -4.74 17.37
CA MET A 307 -16.32 -5.48 18.59
C MET A 307 -14.85 -5.36 18.94
N CYS A 308 -14.56 -5.32 20.24
CA CYS A 308 -13.21 -5.44 20.74
C CYS A 308 -12.84 -6.91 20.99
N GLY A 309 -11.58 -7.27 20.73
CA GLY A 309 -11.06 -8.56 21.14
C GLY A 309 -9.54 -8.60 21.25
N ILE A 310 -9.06 -9.65 21.92
CA ILE A 310 -7.65 -9.87 22.23
C ILE A 310 -7.21 -11.24 21.69
N ARG A 311 -5.89 -11.45 21.57
CA ARG A 311 -5.34 -12.78 21.32
C ARG A 311 -5.04 -13.49 22.63
N VAL A 312 -5.69 -14.62 22.87
CA VAL A 312 -5.39 -15.55 23.97
C VAL A 312 -4.94 -16.87 23.36
N ASN A 313 -3.71 -17.31 23.66
CA ASN A 313 -3.11 -18.54 23.12
C ASN A 313 -3.17 -18.62 21.58
N GLY A 314 -2.94 -17.49 20.90
CA GLY A 314 -2.96 -17.40 19.44
C GLY A 314 -4.36 -17.34 18.81
N GLN A 315 -5.44 -17.48 19.60
CA GLN A 315 -6.82 -17.37 19.13
C GLN A 315 -7.42 -16.02 19.47
N PHE A 316 -8.20 -15.46 18.54
CA PHE A 316 -8.93 -14.22 18.77
C PHE A 316 -10.17 -14.50 19.62
N VAL A 317 -10.31 -13.80 20.73
CA VAL A 317 -11.46 -13.93 21.64
C VAL A 317 -12.08 -12.55 21.88
N LYS A 318 -13.42 -12.51 21.96
CA LYS A 318 -14.15 -11.27 22.26
C LYS A 318 -13.78 -10.75 23.64
N HIS A 319 -13.39 -9.49 23.73
CA HIS A 319 -12.95 -8.88 24.97
C HIS A 319 -13.10 -7.36 24.85
N GLY A 320 -14.02 -6.79 25.63
CA GLY A 320 -14.45 -5.39 25.54
C GLY A 320 -15.86 -5.24 24.93
N PRO A 321 -16.24 -4.01 24.55
CA PRO A 321 -17.57 -3.73 24.01
C PRO A 321 -17.79 -4.33 22.62
N GLU A 322 -19.04 -4.70 22.34
CA GLU A 322 -19.58 -5.05 21.02
C GLU A 322 -20.83 -4.21 20.77
N VAL A 323 -20.94 -3.61 19.58
CA VAL A 323 -22.10 -2.86 19.12
C VAL A 323 -22.51 -3.40 17.75
N ARG A 324 -23.82 -3.63 17.57
CA ARG A 324 -24.39 -4.10 16.32
C ARG A 324 -25.31 -3.06 15.73
N TYR A 325 -25.28 -2.90 14.42
CA TYR A 325 -26.04 -1.93 13.66
C TYR A 325 -26.84 -2.61 12.55
N ASN A 326 -28.05 -2.12 12.27
CA ASN A 326 -28.83 -2.56 11.11
C ASN A 326 -28.27 -1.98 9.81
N ASP A 327 -28.87 -2.39 8.69
CA ASP A 327 -28.62 -1.87 7.35
C ASP A 327 -28.85 -0.36 7.21
N GLN A 328 -29.65 0.24 8.09
CA GLN A 328 -29.86 1.68 8.21
C GLN A 328 -28.88 2.38 9.17
N GLY A 329 -27.89 1.66 9.68
CA GLY A 329 -26.87 2.16 10.60
C GLY A 329 -27.32 2.28 12.05
N GLN A 330 -28.56 1.97 12.42
CA GLN A 330 -29.08 2.11 13.78
C GLN A 330 -28.61 0.97 14.70
N VAL A 331 -28.27 1.29 15.95
CA VAL A 331 -27.83 0.26 16.93
C VAL A 331 -28.97 -0.71 17.23
N ILE A 332 -28.75 -1.99 16.93
CA ILE A 332 -29.65 -3.10 17.28
C ILE A 332 -29.31 -3.66 18.66
N SER A 333 -28.03 -3.73 19.02
CA SER A 333 -27.63 -4.22 20.34
C SER A 333 -26.25 -3.73 20.78
N LYS A 334 -26.04 -3.74 22.10
CA LYS A 334 -24.75 -3.51 22.76
C LYS A 334 -24.48 -4.65 23.72
N SER A 335 -23.24 -5.08 23.84
CA SER A 335 -22.82 -6.14 24.75
C SER A 335 -21.39 -5.87 25.20
N ILE A 336 -21.00 -6.42 26.35
CA ILE A 336 -19.62 -6.36 26.83
C ILE A 336 -19.16 -7.81 27.01
N PHE A 337 -17.94 -8.10 26.57
CA PHE A 337 -17.34 -9.42 26.70
C PHE A 337 -16.08 -9.33 27.57
N LYS A 338 -15.80 -10.39 28.32
CA LYS A 338 -14.52 -10.61 28.99
C LYS A 338 -14.03 -12.01 28.69
N ASN A 339 -12.94 -12.11 27.93
CA ASN A 339 -12.30 -13.38 27.54
C ASN A 339 -13.28 -14.39 26.90
N GLY A 340 -14.12 -13.91 25.97
CA GLY A 340 -15.12 -14.72 25.24
C GLY A 340 -16.47 -14.84 25.94
N THR A 341 -16.57 -14.49 27.23
CA THR A 341 -17.83 -14.56 27.99
C THR A 341 -18.55 -13.23 27.94
N LYS A 342 -19.82 -13.23 27.55
CA LYS A 342 -20.69 -12.05 27.61
C LYS A 342 -21.02 -11.74 29.07
N LEU A 343 -20.82 -10.48 29.48
CA LEU A 343 -21.15 -9.96 30.81
C LEU A 343 -22.61 -9.54 30.93
#